data_AF-A0A293NJR5-F1
#
_entry.id   AF-A0A293NJR5-F1
#
_cell.length_a   1.000
_cell.length_b   1.000
_cell.length_c   1.000
_cell.angle_alpha   90.00
_cell.angle_beta   90.00
_cell.angle_gamma   90.00
#
_symmetry.space_group_name_H-M   'P 1'
#
loop_
_entity.id
_entity.type
_entity.pdbx_description
1 polymer ?
#
loop_
_entity_poly.entity_id
_entity_poly.type
_entity_poly.pdbx_seq_one_letter_code
_entity_poly.pdbx_strand_id
1 'polypeptide(L)'
;SYAINEKQYVAVMVGDGGAVPLSLPSFNGPKNYPNGRLLVFTLDGEAELKKNHLSPRPLQQPSVTLSAEEIENGRILYAANCAACHGTGTLSSGVLPDLKRSIAVTESELWEAIVMDGIYHERGMVSFAAAITTDESKMIRGYVGSEALRIAQEINENNAGYR
;
A
#
# COMPACT_ATOMS: atom_id res chain seq x y z
N SER A 1 -19.30 11.76 -24.98
CA SER A 1 -19.26 13.22 -24.75
C SER A 1 -20.65 13.69 -24.38
N TYR A 2 -20.78 14.91 -23.86
CA TYR A 2 -22.06 15.58 -23.61
C TYR A 2 -21.96 17.04 -24.06
N ALA A 3 -23.08 17.77 -24.08
CA ALA A 3 -23.11 19.17 -24.46
C ALA A 3 -23.90 20.01 -23.44
N ILE A 4 -23.44 21.25 -23.22
CA ILE A 4 -24.14 22.28 -22.46
C ILE A 4 -24.12 23.54 -23.32
N ASN A 5 -25.28 24.11 -23.63
CA ASN A 5 -25.40 25.31 -24.49
C ASN A 5 -24.59 25.19 -25.79
N GLU A 6 -24.78 24.08 -26.51
CA GLU A 6 -24.09 23.75 -27.78
C GLU A 6 -22.55 23.58 -27.67
N LYS A 7 -21.94 23.77 -26.50
CA LYS A 7 -20.52 23.48 -26.26
C LYS A 7 -20.32 22.03 -25.85
N GLN A 8 -19.43 21.32 -26.53
CA GLN A 8 -19.12 19.91 -26.25
C GLN A 8 -18.12 19.76 -25.09
N TYR A 9 -18.34 18.72 -24.28
CA TYR A 9 -17.47 18.30 -23.19
C TYR A 9 -17.20 16.79 -23.23
N VAL A 10 -16.01 16.39 -22.77
CA VAL A 10 -15.63 15.00 -22.51
C VAL A 10 -15.31 14.86 -21.04
N ALA A 11 -16.08 14.04 -20.32
CA ALA A 11 -15.82 13.71 -18.92
C ALA A 11 -15.12 12.35 -18.83
N VAL A 12 -14.07 12.28 -18.03
CA VAL A 12 -13.32 11.05 -17.73
C VAL A 12 -13.11 10.96 -16.22
N MET A 13 -13.48 9.83 -15.64
CA MET A 13 -13.10 9.49 -14.27
C MET A 13 -11.67 8.94 -14.29
N VAL A 14 -10.76 9.59 -13.60
CA VAL A 14 -9.38 9.12 -13.44
C VAL A 14 -9.14 8.76 -11.98
N GLY A 15 -8.64 7.57 -11.73
CA GLY A 15 -8.33 7.08 -10.39
C GLY A 15 -7.78 5.67 -10.49
N ASP A 16 -6.54 5.48 -10.06
CA ASP A 16 -5.92 4.16 -10.02
C ASP A 16 -6.57 3.32 -8.90
N GLY A 17 -6.96 2.09 -9.20
CA GLY A 17 -7.76 1.24 -8.32
C GLY A 17 -8.31 -0.01 -9.00
N GLY A 18 -9.16 -0.75 -8.28
CA GLY A 18 -9.66 -2.05 -8.72
C GLY A 18 -8.70 -3.21 -8.37
N ALA A 19 -9.11 -4.45 -8.68
CA ALA A 19 -8.41 -5.64 -8.20
C ALA A 19 -6.93 -5.72 -8.66
N VAL A 20 -6.65 -5.35 -9.91
CA VAL A 20 -5.32 -5.48 -10.52
C VAL A 20 -4.25 -4.69 -9.77
N PRO A 21 -4.37 -3.36 -9.57
CA PRO A 21 -3.36 -2.60 -8.83
C PRO A 21 -3.37 -2.92 -7.33
N LEU A 22 -4.42 -3.51 -6.77
CA LEU A 22 -4.44 -3.94 -5.37
C LEU A 22 -3.61 -5.22 -5.13
N SER A 23 -3.73 -6.21 -6.03
CA SER A 23 -3.16 -7.54 -5.80
C SER A 23 -1.81 -7.76 -6.46
N LEU A 24 -1.56 -7.17 -7.63
CA LEU A 24 -0.32 -7.40 -8.37
C LEU A 24 0.87 -6.68 -7.72
N PRO A 25 2.07 -7.29 -7.75
CA PRO A 25 3.26 -6.70 -7.15
C PRO A 25 3.73 -5.46 -7.93
N SER A 26 3.94 -4.35 -7.23
CA SER A 26 4.63 -3.17 -7.75
C SER A 26 6.11 -3.20 -7.39
N PHE A 27 6.95 -3.69 -8.30
CA PHE A 27 8.39 -3.87 -8.07
C PHE A 27 9.16 -2.55 -7.85
N ASN A 28 8.66 -1.43 -8.37
CA ASN A 28 9.25 -0.11 -8.15
C ASN A 28 8.65 0.61 -6.92
N GLY A 29 7.73 -0.04 -6.21
CA GLY A 29 6.94 0.57 -5.14
C GLY A 29 6.00 1.69 -5.62
N PRO A 30 5.24 2.30 -4.69
CA PRO A 30 4.41 3.45 -5.01
C PRO A 30 5.29 4.68 -5.31
N LYS A 31 4.91 5.48 -6.30
CA LYS A 31 5.56 6.79 -6.58
C LYS A 31 4.72 7.96 -6.12
N ASN A 32 3.39 7.86 -6.25
CA ASN A 32 2.42 8.82 -5.79
C ASN A 32 1.19 8.06 -5.29
N TYR A 33 0.46 8.60 -4.31
CA TYR A 33 -0.83 8.05 -3.92
C TYR A 33 -1.93 8.47 -4.91
N PRO A 34 -2.88 7.58 -5.26
CA PRO A 34 -3.96 7.92 -6.17
C PRO A 34 -4.78 9.10 -5.66
N ASN A 35 -5.27 9.90 -6.60
CA ASN A 35 -6.14 11.03 -6.33
C ASN A 35 -7.25 11.00 -7.37
N GLY A 36 -8.35 10.35 -7.01
CA GLY A 36 -9.51 10.19 -7.87
C GLY A 36 -10.08 11.55 -8.28
N ARG A 37 -10.25 11.78 -9.58
CA ARG A 37 -10.74 13.04 -10.14
C ARG A 37 -11.71 12.80 -11.28
N LEU A 38 -12.73 13.65 -11.38
CA LEU A 38 -13.48 13.84 -12.61
C LEU A 38 -12.74 14.91 -13.42
N LEU A 39 -12.18 14.53 -14.57
CA LEU A 39 -11.60 15.47 -15.52
C LEU A 39 -12.60 15.77 -16.62
N VAL A 40 -12.82 17.05 -16.90
CA VAL A 40 -13.73 17.51 -17.95
C VAL A 40 -12.96 18.35 -18.94
N PHE A 41 -12.95 17.92 -20.20
CA PHE A 41 -12.22 18.55 -21.29
C PHE A 41 -13.20 19.24 -22.25
N THR A 42 -12.79 20.37 -22.83
CA THR A 42 -13.50 21.08 -23.89
C THR A 42 -12.48 21.80 -24.79
N LEU A 43 -12.88 22.21 -25.99
CA LEU A 43 -12.03 23.00 -26.87
C LEU A 43 -11.72 24.35 -26.20
N ASP A 44 -10.46 24.78 -26.34
CA ASP A 44 -9.90 26.02 -25.78
C ASP A 44 -10.05 26.14 -24.25
N GLY A 45 -10.12 25.01 -23.54
CA GLY A 45 -10.11 25.00 -22.08
C GLY A 45 -8.74 25.34 -21.50
N GLU A 46 -8.68 26.33 -20.61
CA GLU A 46 -7.43 26.82 -19.99
C GLU A 46 -7.23 26.33 -18.54
N ALA A 47 -8.06 25.39 -18.07
CA ALA A 47 -7.97 24.89 -16.70
C ALA A 47 -6.66 24.11 -16.46
N GLU A 48 -5.94 24.46 -15.41
CA GLU A 48 -4.71 23.77 -15.01
C GLU A 48 -4.98 22.59 -14.08
N LEU A 49 -4.35 21.45 -14.36
CA LEU A 49 -4.37 20.30 -13.46
C LEU A 49 -3.38 20.48 -12.31
N LYS A 50 -3.88 20.81 -11.11
CA LYS A 50 -3.05 20.88 -9.90
C LYS A 50 -2.34 19.55 -9.64
N LYS A 51 -1.00 19.57 -9.56
CA LYS A 51 -0.21 18.40 -9.18
C LYS A 51 -0.57 17.94 -7.78
N ASN A 52 -0.59 16.62 -7.58
CA ASN A 52 -0.70 16.06 -6.24
C ASN A 52 0.70 15.85 -5.66
N HIS A 53 0.93 16.26 -4.42
CA HIS A 53 2.22 16.13 -3.73
C HIS A 53 2.23 14.98 -2.71
N LEU A 54 1.27 14.06 -2.81
CA LEU A 54 1.20 12.89 -1.94
C LEU A 54 2.28 11.86 -2.34
N SER A 55 3.45 12.02 -1.73
CA SER A 55 4.55 11.05 -1.83
C SER A 55 4.45 9.98 -0.73
N PRO A 56 4.91 8.75 -1.00
CA PRO A 56 5.00 7.72 0.02
C PRO A 56 5.92 8.10 1.18
N ARG A 57 5.56 7.67 2.39
CA ARG A 57 6.46 7.73 3.56
C ARG A 57 7.72 6.86 3.31
N PRO A 58 8.86 7.14 3.94
CA PRO A 58 10.02 6.24 3.88
C PRO A 58 9.69 4.80 4.33
N LEU A 59 10.51 3.84 3.91
CA LEU A 59 10.46 2.48 4.48
C LEU A 59 10.81 2.57 5.97
N GLN A 60 10.08 1.81 6.79
CA GLN A 60 10.37 1.71 8.22
C GLN A 60 11.60 0.82 8.45
N GLN A 61 12.20 0.97 9.63
CA GLN A 61 13.34 0.18 10.10
C GLN A 61 12.97 -0.53 11.41
N PRO A 62 12.08 -1.54 11.38
CA PRO A 62 11.67 -2.24 12.58
C PRO A 62 12.77 -3.16 13.11
N SER A 63 12.75 -3.45 14.41
CA SER A 63 13.49 -4.59 14.96
C SER A 63 12.69 -5.87 14.70
N VAL A 64 13.32 -6.88 14.12
CA VAL A 64 12.72 -8.19 13.84
C VAL A 64 13.54 -9.26 14.56
N THR A 65 12.93 -9.90 15.56
CA THR A 65 13.58 -10.92 16.43
C THR A 65 12.99 -12.32 16.23
N LEU A 66 12.27 -12.55 15.14
CA LEU A 66 11.68 -13.85 14.80
C LEU A 66 12.70 -14.77 14.12
N SER A 67 12.51 -16.07 14.30
CA SER A 67 13.23 -17.11 13.57
C SER A 67 12.86 -17.12 12.08
N ALA A 68 13.71 -17.76 11.26
CA ALA A 68 13.44 -17.92 9.83
C ALA A 68 12.13 -18.69 9.56
N GLU A 69 11.79 -19.67 10.40
CA GLU A 69 10.55 -20.43 10.30
C GLU A 69 9.32 -19.56 10.59
N GLU A 70 9.38 -18.73 11.64
CA GLU A 70 8.31 -17.78 11.97
C GLU A 70 8.10 -16.72 10.88
N ILE A 71 9.19 -16.24 10.26
CA ILE A 71 9.10 -15.32 9.12
C ILE A 71 8.45 -16.00 7.91
N GLU A 72 8.79 -17.25 7.63
CA GLU A 72 8.17 -18.01 6.53
C GLU A 72 6.69 -18.28 6.79
N ASN A 73 6.31 -18.62 8.02
CA ASN A 73 4.90 -18.75 8.42
C ASN A 73 4.17 -17.40 8.25
N GLY A 74 4.79 -16.30 8.67
CA GLY A 74 4.28 -14.94 8.45
C GLY A 74 4.07 -14.61 6.98
N ARG A 75 4.97 -15.05 6.09
CA ARG A 75 4.84 -14.89 4.64
C ARG A 75 3.62 -15.62 4.08
N ILE A 76 3.40 -16.86 4.51
CA ILE A 76 2.24 -17.68 4.09
C ILE A 76 0.93 -17.03 4.56
N LEU A 77 0.88 -16.64 5.84
CA LEU A 77 -0.28 -15.96 6.43
C LEU A 77 -0.57 -14.62 5.75
N TYR A 78 0.46 -13.85 5.43
CA TYR A 78 0.32 -12.60 4.67
C TYR A 78 -0.27 -12.85 3.28
N ALA A 79 0.21 -13.88 2.57
CA ALA A 79 -0.29 -14.22 1.25
C ALA A 79 -1.79 -14.60 1.29
N ALA A 80 -2.22 -15.31 2.33
CA ALA A 80 -3.61 -15.72 2.50
C ALA A 80 -4.55 -14.57 2.94
N ASN A 81 -4.07 -13.64 3.78
CA ASN A 81 -4.94 -12.69 4.48
C ASN A 81 -4.79 -11.22 4.01
N CYS A 82 -3.62 -10.84 3.49
CA CYS A 82 -3.26 -9.43 3.30
C CYS A 82 -2.97 -9.07 1.85
N ALA A 83 -2.43 -10.00 1.06
CA ALA A 83 -1.88 -9.74 -0.27
C ALA A 83 -2.90 -9.22 -1.29
N ALA A 84 -4.17 -9.58 -1.16
CA ALA A 84 -5.24 -9.12 -2.06
C ALA A 84 -5.46 -7.60 -2.02
N CYS A 85 -5.10 -6.96 -0.89
CA CYS A 85 -5.28 -5.53 -0.66
C CYS A 85 -3.93 -4.78 -0.59
N HIS A 86 -2.93 -5.37 0.06
CA HIS A 86 -1.65 -4.72 0.35
C HIS A 86 -0.52 -5.12 -0.61
N GLY A 87 -0.85 -5.83 -1.70
CA GLY A 87 0.08 -6.27 -2.75
C GLY A 87 0.74 -7.60 -2.44
N THR A 88 0.92 -8.42 -3.48
CA THR A 88 1.64 -9.70 -3.36
C THR A 88 3.07 -9.48 -2.87
N GLY A 89 3.51 -10.27 -1.89
CA GLY A 89 4.86 -10.17 -1.32
C GLY A 89 5.16 -8.81 -0.69
N THR A 90 4.14 -8.13 -0.14
CA THR A 90 4.20 -6.77 0.41
C THR A 90 4.42 -5.66 -0.62
N LEU A 91 4.45 -5.96 -1.92
CA LEU A 91 4.74 -5.00 -2.99
C LEU A 91 3.51 -4.20 -3.39
N SER A 92 3.05 -3.30 -2.52
CA SER A 92 1.91 -2.42 -2.78
C SER A 92 2.16 -1.43 -3.93
N SER A 93 1.14 -1.20 -4.75
CA SER A 93 1.09 -0.14 -5.77
C SER A 93 0.90 1.26 -5.18
N GLY A 94 0.45 1.36 -3.92
CA GLY A 94 0.05 2.62 -3.28
C GLY A 94 -1.44 2.93 -3.39
N VAL A 95 -2.26 2.10 -4.04
CA VAL A 95 -3.72 2.25 -3.99
C VAL A 95 -4.23 2.12 -2.55
N LEU A 96 -3.69 1.15 -1.81
CA LEU A 96 -3.83 1.03 -0.36
C LEU A 96 -2.46 1.19 0.31
N PRO A 97 -2.43 1.41 1.65
CA PRO A 97 -1.17 1.62 2.37
C PRO A 97 -0.15 0.52 2.10
N ASP A 98 1.08 0.92 1.77
CA ASP A 98 2.24 0.02 1.77
C ASP A 98 2.64 -0.25 3.23
N LEU A 99 2.40 -1.47 3.71
CA LEU A 99 2.59 -1.80 5.13
C LEU A 99 4.04 -1.63 5.60
N LYS A 100 5.02 -1.79 4.70
CA LYS A 100 6.45 -1.57 5.00
C LYS A 100 6.78 -0.12 5.36
N ARG A 101 5.90 0.82 4.99
CA ARG A 101 6.03 2.26 5.24
C ARG A 101 5.19 2.73 6.43
N SER A 102 4.32 1.86 6.95
CA SER A 102 3.43 2.16 8.09
C SER A 102 4.19 2.06 9.40
N ILE A 103 4.04 3.06 10.28
CA ILE A 103 4.61 3.01 11.65
C ILE A 103 4.10 1.83 12.46
N ALA A 104 2.93 1.26 12.12
CA ALA A 104 2.42 0.05 12.79
C ALA A 104 3.39 -1.15 12.67
N VAL A 105 4.24 -1.20 11.65
CA VAL A 105 5.24 -2.28 11.57
C VAL A 105 6.30 -2.15 12.67
N THR A 106 6.57 -0.94 13.20
CA THR A 106 7.50 -0.73 14.32
C THR A 106 6.83 -0.84 15.69
N GLU A 107 5.51 -0.62 15.77
CA GLU A 107 4.75 -0.60 17.03
C GLU A 107 3.79 -1.80 17.15
N SER A 108 4.10 -2.77 18.02
CA SER A 108 3.29 -4.00 18.18
C SER A 108 1.85 -3.72 18.59
N GLU A 109 1.66 -2.81 19.55
CA GLU A 109 0.32 -2.48 20.08
C GLU A 109 -0.55 -1.83 19.01
N LEU A 110 0.03 -0.95 18.19
CA LEU A 110 -0.70 -0.32 17.08
C LEU A 110 -1.02 -1.34 15.99
N TRP A 111 -0.11 -2.27 15.69
CA TRP A 111 -0.40 -3.35 14.75
C TRP A 111 -1.56 -4.21 15.22
N GLU A 112 -1.54 -4.64 16.48
CA GLU A 112 -2.60 -5.46 17.07
C GLU A 112 -3.94 -4.71 17.08
N ALA A 113 -3.95 -3.44 17.49
CA ALA A 113 -5.17 -2.63 17.46
C ALA A 113 -5.77 -2.51 16.04
N ILE A 114 -4.93 -2.42 15.00
CA ILE A 114 -5.39 -2.36 13.62
C ILE A 114 -5.89 -3.72 13.12
N VAL A 115 -5.09 -4.77 13.28
CA VAL A 115 -5.31 -6.08 12.64
C VAL A 115 -6.28 -6.94 13.44
N MET A 116 -6.20 -6.89 14.76
CA MET A 116 -7.02 -7.70 15.67
C MET A 116 -8.23 -6.93 16.17
N ASP A 117 -8.04 -5.72 16.71
CA ASP A 117 -9.16 -4.96 17.29
C ASP A 117 -9.97 -4.19 16.23
N GLY A 118 -9.45 -4.07 15.01
CA GLY A 118 -10.18 -3.48 13.89
C GLY A 118 -10.41 -1.97 14.02
N ILE A 119 -9.49 -1.22 14.65
CA ILE A 119 -9.66 0.25 14.82
C ILE A 119 -9.79 1.02 13.49
N TYR A 120 -9.50 0.39 12.35
CA TYR A 120 -9.68 0.94 11.00
C TYR A 120 -10.81 0.27 10.19
N HIS A 121 -11.75 -0.43 10.84
CA HIS A 121 -12.90 -1.05 10.19
C HIS A 121 -13.69 -0.05 9.33
N GLU A 122 -14.00 1.14 9.87
CA GLU A 122 -14.73 2.19 9.16
C GLU A 122 -13.97 2.77 7.95
N ARG A 123 -12.69 2.44 7.79
CA ARG A 123 -11.85 2.79 6.64
C ARG A 123 -11.63 1.62 5.68
N GLY A 124 -12.31 0.49 5.91
CA GLY A 124 -12.24 -0.71 5.08
C GLY A 124 -11.15 -1.72 5.49
N MET A 125 -10.40 -1.48 6.57
CA MET A 125 -9.46 -2.46 7.13
C MET A 125 -10.17 -3.28 8.20
N VAL A 126 -10.57 -4.50 7.84
CA VAL A 126 -11.32 -5.40 8.72
C VAL A 126 -10.48 -5.93 9.88
N SER A 127 -11.16 -6.34 10.96
CA SER A 127 -10.54 -7.19 11.99
C SER A 127 -10.33 -8.60 11.44
N PHE A 128 -9.18 -9.20 11.78
CA PHE A 128 -8.83 -10.58 11.47
C PHE A 128 -8.93 -11.50 12.69
N ALA A 129 -9.48 -11.04 13.81
CA ALA A 129 -9.59 -11.85 15.04
C ALA A 129 -10.41 -13.14 14.89
N ALA A 130 -11.26 -13.23 13.85
CA ALA A 130 -12.00 -14.44 13.52
C ALA A 130 -11.23 -15.41 12.59
N ALA A 131 -10.11 -14.99 12.01
CA ALA A 131 -9.38 -15.71 10.97
C ALA A 131 -7.96 -16.13 11.39
N ILE A 132 -7.30 -15.34 12.25
CA ILE A 132 -5.95 -15.60 12.74
C ILE A 132 -5.87 -15.31 14.25
N THR A 133 -4.86 -15.86 14.89
CA THR A 133 -4.48 -15.59 16.28
C THR A 133 -3.58 -14.36 16.40
N THR A 134 -3.43 -13.82 17.62
CA THR A 134 -2.49 -12.72 17.89
C THR A 134 -1.05 -13.11 17.56
N ASP A 135 -0.63 -14.35 17.79
CA ASP A 135 0.75 -14.79 17.48
C ASP A 135 0.98 -14.92 15.97
N GLU A 136 0.00 -15.42 15.21
CA GLU A 136 0.03 -15.38 13.75
C GLU A 136 0.10 -13.93 13.22
N SER A 137 -0.64 -13.01 13.83
CA SER A 137 -0.57 -11.58 13.51
C SER A 137 0.83 -11.00 13.75
N LYS A 138 1.51 -11.40 14.83
CA LYS A 138 2.92 -11.02 15.09
C LYS A 138 3.86 -11.57 14.02
N MET A 139 3.66 -12.81 13.57
CA MET A 139 4.45 -13.39 12.48
C MET A 139 4.27 -12.62 11.17
N ILE A 140 3.03 -12.23 10.82
CA ILE A 140 2.76 -11.37 9.65
C ILE A 140 3.50 -10.04 9.79
N ARG A 141 3.41 -9.37 10.95
CA ARG A 141 4.14 -8.12 11.21
C ARG A 141 5.65 -8.30 11.03
N GLY A 142 6.20 -9.38 11.57
CA GLY A 142 7.61 -9.72 11.44
C GLY A 142 8.04 -9.91 9.99
N TYR A 143 7.25 -10.62 9.19
CA TYR A 143 7.47 -10.78 7.75
C TYR A 143 7.43 -9.42 7.00
N VAL A 144 6.43 -8.58 7.26
CA VAL A 144 6.38 -7.24 6.66
C VAL A 144 7.60 -6.41 7.06
N GLY A 145 8.03 -6.52 8.32
CA GLY A 145 9.23 -5.86 8.82
C GLY A 145 10.50 -6.36 8.16
N SER A 146 10.67 -7.67 7.97
CA SER A 146 11.83 -8.23 7.29
C SER A 146 11.91 -7.78 5.82
N GLU A 147 10.76 -7.69 5.14
CA GLU A 147 10.71 -7.16 3.77
C GLU A 147 11.04 -5.67 3.70
N ALA A 148 10.65 -4.87 4.71
CA ALA A 148 11.05 -3.47 4.80
C ALA A 148 12.57 -3.31 4.89
N LEU A 149 13.23 -4.13 5.71
CA LEU A 149 14.68 -4.15 5.85
C LEU A 149 15.38 -4.65 4.58
N ARG A 150 14.93 -5.77 4.01
CA ARG A 150 15.50 -6.36 2.78
C ARG A 150 15.48 -5.38 1.62
N ILE A 151 14.34 -4.73 1.36
CA ILE A 151 14.20 -3.77 0.26
C ILE A 151 15.03 -2.51 0.51
N ALA A 152 15.12 -2.04 1.77
CA ALA A 152 15.98 -0.91 2.10
C ALA A 152 17.47 -1.23 1.81
N GLN A 153 17.91 -2.44 2.12
CA GLN A 153 19.25 -2.91 1.79
C GLN A 153 19.48 -2.97 0.27
N GLU A 154 18.57 -3.55 -0.50
CA GLU A 154 18.66 -3.62 -1.97
C GLU A 154 18.74 -2.24 -2.62
N ILE A 155 17.94 -1.27 -2.14
CA ILE A 155 18.00 0.12 -2.63
C ILE A 155 19.39 0.73 -2.35
N ASN A 156 19.94 0.49 -1.17
CA ASN A 156 21.26 1.02 -0.80
C ASN A 156 22.38 0.41 -1.65
N GLU A 157 22.34 -0.91 -1.88
CA GLU A 157 23.30 -1.63 -2.72
C GLU A 157 23.25 -1.17 -4.18
N ASN A 158 22.05 -1.04 -4.75
CA ASN A 158 21.86 -0.56 -6.12
C ASN A 158 22.34 0.90 -6.31
N ASN A 159 22.19 1.74 -5.29
CA ASN A 159 22.71 3.11 -5.31
C ASN A 159 24.23 3.17 -5.13
N ALA A 160 24.83 2.21 -4.44
CA ALA A 160 26.28 2.11 -4.26
C ALA A 160 27.00 1.65 -5.53
N GLY A 161 26.39 0.78 -6.34
CA GLY A 161 26.93 0.30 -7.63
C GLY A 161 26.92 1.33 -8.76
N TYR A 162 26.36 2.53 -8.54
CA TYR A 162 26.34 3.65 -9.49
C TYR A 162 27.35 4.77 -9.15
N ARG A 163 28.22 4.56 -8.15
CA ARG A 163 29.28 5.50 -7.75
C ARG A 163 30.64 5.09 -8.27
#